data_AF-A0A6C0JQD0-F1
#
_entry.id   AF-A0A6C0JQD0-F1
#
_cell.length_a   1.000
_cell.length_b   1.000
_cell.length_c   1.000
_cell.angle_alpha   90.00
_cell.angle_beta   90.00
_cell.angle_gamma   90.00
#
_symmetry.space_group_name_H-M   'P 1'
#
loop_
_entity.id
_entity.type
_entity.pdbx_description
1 polymer ?
#
loop_
_entity_poly.entity_id
_entity_poly.type
_entity_poly.pdbx_seq_one_letter_code
_entity_poly.pdbx_strand_id
1 'polypeptide(L)'
;MEKENLIKLKGEIENIISSKKINILPPFYVKDYPQHIKYTDNCKVDKRLCLHLGQRKLFNGLLYYLSTRTITNESNFTCLYIGAAPGHNISGIAKLFPTVNFILYDGQKMHTVGNNVHIIQKLFFINDEVNELTINRNIKFKNNKVFSGSYLENKDDILFVSDIRSTSSTKTHEECVFDDMNLQKNIILQLKPNSFFLKFRIPYTMKSINYLDGELFVQPFNKVSSTECRLMGEDLTSRVWELEKHEDTLFYINTVLREWASYNVLKVKGGDSCFDCALEQKVVTLYLTKYNSNLFIDPILETNIINMRNWMTKIHDVFMELNKKDHGRLPIIRSVDEFLSFKDSISIVKTMLSNYTIMPDKYKDQLDNLLKTNESLILKVKTYGSPIHNVLKIYGKTILNLFIVNYCMRNSLELLQVNEIIQYDLIEDVLNDFITQKLDIASLVSFDEEKYNMETVCKEMVLSLLGCIHEIYDNEYGEGTGHIICKRLCTFIISNSKLMENDELVLYKGTSKNKIRDIYIKMGWNFESSYKYIIKDDSNCEQEFIFTLNVPIEKNLLLESKPVGKKKDFKQIEEDVCLKFLRVLEEKEVIKPFPDTVVRFKPEVYLP
;
A
#
# COMPACT_ATOMS: atom_id res chain seq x y z
N MET A 1 7.52 -27.71 -17.54
CA MET A 1 8.24 -26.64 -16.82
C MET A 1 7.31 -25.64 -16.11
N GLU A 2 6.56 -24.75 -16.79
CA GLU A 2 5.71 -23.77 -16.07
C GLU A 2 4.63 -24.44 -15.18
N LYS A 3 3.94 -25.46 -15.69
CA LYS A 3 2.93 -26.22 -14.92
C LYS A 3 3.54 -26.94 -13.71
N GLU A 4 4.72 -27.53 -13.86
CA GLU A 4 5.42 -28.24 -12.77
C GLU A 4 5.90 -27.27 -11.69
N ASN A 5 6.39 -26.09 -12.07
CA ASN A 5 6.77 -25.04 -11.13
C ASN A 5 5.56 -24.52 -10.33
N LEU A 6 4.40 -24.38 -10.98
CA LEU A 6 3.16 -24.00 -10.30
C LEU A 6 2.67 -25.10 -9.34
N ILE A 7 2.76 -26.38 -9.72
CA ILE A 7 2.43 -27.52 -8.84
C ILE A 7 3.37 -27.55 -7.62
N LYS A 8 4.67 -27.35 -7.83
CA LYS A 8 5.66 -27.29 -6.75
C LYS A 8 5.37 -26.11 -5.80
N LEU A 9 5.13 -24.93 -6.36
CA LEU A 9 4.75 -23.73 -5.61
C LEU A 9 3.46 -23.96 -4.80
N LYS A 10 2.44 -24.60 -5.40
CA LYS A 10 1.20 -25.00 -4.73
C LYS A 10 1.49 -25.85 -3.50
N GLY A 11 2.21 -26.95 -3.69
CA GLY A 11 2.53 -27.88 -2.60
C GLY A 11 3.36 -27.23 -1.49
N GLU A 12 4.30 -26.34 -1.80
CA GLU A 12 5.08 -25.61 -0.80
C GLU A 12 4.20 -24.65 0.04
N ILE A 13 3.29 -23.92 -0.60
CA ILE A 13 2.35 -23.04 0.10
C ILE A 13 1.39 -23.85 0.96
N GLU A 14 0.82 -24.94 0.45
CA GLU A 14 -0.06 -25.84 1.22
C GLU A 14 0.65 -26.42 2.45
N ASN A 15 1.92 -26.82 2.30
CA ASN A 15 2.74 -27.27 3.41
C ASN A 15 2.97 -26.17 4.46
N ILE A 16 3.21 -24.91 4.03
CA ILE A 16 3.39 -23.78 4.94
C ILE A 16 2.09 -23.43 5.67
N ILE A 17 0.95 -23.43 4.98
CA ILE A 17 -0.36 -23.14 5.57
C ILE A 17 -0.78 -24.24 6.55
N SER A 18 -0.55 -25.50 6.20
CA SER A 18 -0.89 -26.65 7.06
C SER A 18 0.03 -26.77 8.27
N SER A 19 1.30 -26.36 8.14
CA SER A 19 2.15 -26.13 9.29
C SER A 19 1.56 -24.97 10.10
N LYS A 20 1.02 -25.25 11.29
CA LYS A 20 0.74 -24.21 12.29
C LYS A 20 1.95 -23.26 12.39
N LYS A 21 1.75 -22.04 12.92
CA LYS A 21 2.81 -21.00 13.08
C LYS A 21 4.23 -21.57 13.19
N ILE A 22 5.10 -21.16 12.28
CA ILE A 22 6.49 -21.61 12.22
C ILE A 22 7.21 -21.11 13.47
N ASN A 23 7.74 -22.03 14.27
CA ASN A 23 8.44 -21.72 15.52
C ASN A 23 9.86 -21.19 15.29
N ILE A 24 10.45 -21.50 14.14
CA ILE A 24 11.81 -21.08 13.78
C ILE A 24 11.71 -19.76 13.01
N LEU A 25 12.34 -18.70 13.54
CA LEU A 25 12.42 -17.41 12.87
C LEU A 25 13.19 -17.51 11.54
N PRO A 26 12.83 -16.69 10.54
CA PRO A 26 13.43 -16.78 9.20
C PRO A 26 14.96 -16.59 9.23
N PRO A 27 15.72 -17.25 8.33
CA PRO A 27 17.14 -17.01 8.17
C PRO A 27 17.48 -15.57 7.78
N PHE A 28 18.70 -15.10 8.11
CA PHE A 28 19.13 -13.75 7.72
C PHE A 28 19.63 -13.69 6.28
N TYR A 29 20.25 -14.76 5.78
CA TYR A 29 20.98 -14.74 4.52
C TYR A 29 20.30 -15.55 3.43
N VAL A 30 20.42 -15.10 2.18
CA VAL A 30 19.83 -15.74 1.00
C VAL A 30 20.28 -17.21 0.87
N LYS A 31 21.55 -17.52 1.18
CA LYS A 31 22.10 -18.88 1.06
C LYS A 31 21.47 -19.90 2.02
N ASP A 32 20.84 -19.43 3.10
CA ASP A 32 20.27 -20.29 4.14
C ASP A 32 18.84 -20.73 3.79
N TYR A 33 18.31 -20.27 2.64
CA TYR A 33 17.00 -20.67 2.16
C TYR A 33 17.13 -21.92 1.28
N PRO A 34 16.45 -23.03 1.62
CA PRO A 34 16.68 -24.34 1.00
C PRO A 34 16.07 -24.48 -0.40
N GLN A 35 15.30 -23.50 -0.87
CA GLN A 35 14.45 -23.64 -2.05
C GLN A 35 14.63 -22.50 -3.05
N HIS A 36 14.67 -22.90 -4.32
CA HIS A 36 14.60 -22.04 -5.48
C HIS A 36 13.30 -22.38 -6.23
N ILE A 37 12.43 -21.39 -6.40
CA ILE A 37 11.32 -21.47 -7.33
C ILE A 37 11.72 -20.65 -8.53
N LYS A 38 11.69 -21.28 -9.72
CA LYS A 38 12.02 -20.58 -10.95
C LYS A 38 11.14 -19.36 -11.13
N TYR A 39 11.76 -18.20 -11.32
CA TYR A 39 11.05 -16.97 -11.59
C TYR A 39 10.15 -17.13 -12.82
N THR A 40 8.94 -16.58 -12.74
CA THR A 40 8.03 -16.46 -13.88
C THR A 40 7.35 -15.10 -13.86
N ASP A 41 7.35 -14.40 -15.00
CA ASP A 41 6.70 -13.08 -15.14
C ASP A 41 5.20 -13.12 -14.83
N ASN A 42 4.61 -14.31 -14.96
CA ASN A 42 3.20 -14.60 -14.75
C ASN A 42 2.76 -14.50 -13.28
N CYS A 43 3.72 -14.53 -12.35
CA CYS A 43 3.48 -14.42 -10.91
C CYS A 43 3.77 -13.01 -10.38
N LYS A 44 3.78 -11.99 -11.25
CA LYS A 44 3.72 -10.58 -10.86
C LYS A 44 2.35 -10.32 -10.22
N VAL A 45 2.24 -10.58 -8.92
CA VAL A 45 1.01 -10.38 -8.15
C VAL A 45 0.77 -8.87 -8.05
N ASP A 46 -0.29 -8.41 -8.71
CA ASP A 46 -0.55 -6.99 -8.97
C ASP A 46 -1.02 -6.20 -7.73
N LYS A 47 -1.28 -6.87 -6.59
CA LYS A 47 -1.77 -6.26 -5.34
C LYS A 47 -1.32 -7.04 -4.11
N ARG A 48 -0.02 -7.07 -3.83
CA ARG A 48 0.54 -7.78 -2.67
C ARG A 48 0.34 -6.99 -1.37
N LEU A 49 0.18 -7.72 -0.27
CA LEU A 49 -0.10 -7.18 1.07
C LEU A 49 1.14 -6.66 1.81
N CYS A 50 2.33 -7.03 1.34
CA CYS A 50 3.58 -6.57 1.95
C CYS A 50 3.73 -5.05 1.72
N LEU A 51 3.60 -4.28 2.81
CA LEU A 51 3.84 -2.85 2.77
C LEU A 51 5.32 -2.58 2.60
N HIS A 52 5.66 -1.79 1.58
CA HIS A 52 7.01 -1.29 1.44
C HIS A 52 7.25 -0.16 2.46
N LEU A 53 7.93 -0.48 3.56
CA LEU A 53 8.31 0.49 4.59
C LEU A 53 9.78 0.87 4.45
N GLY A 54 10.11 1.66 3.43
CA GLY A 54 11.49 1.94 3.00
C GLY A 54 12.44 2.39 4.13
N GLN A 55 12.02 3.32 5.00
CA GLN A 55 12.83 3.78 6.13
C GLN A 55 13.01 2.69 7.20
N ARG A 56 11.96 1.93 7.50
CA ARG A 56 12.01 0.80 8.46
C ARG A 56 12.88 -0.35 7.95
N LYS A 57 12.88 -0.59 6.63
CA LYS A 57 13.80 -1.52 5.95
C LYS A 57 15.26 -1.12 6.17
N LEU A 58 15.59 0.14 5.89
CA LEU A 58 16.96 0.66 6.07
C LEU A 58 17.38 0.65 7.54
N PHE A 59 16.48 1.02 8.45
CA PHE A 59 16.71 0.93 9.89
C PHE A 59 17.11 -0.48 10.33
N ASN A 60 16.30 -1.49 9.97
CA ASN A 60 16.58 -2.89 10.33
C ASN A 60 17.91 -3.38 9.74
N GLY A 61 18.22 -3.01 8.50
CA GLY A 61 19.51 -3.35 7.88
C GLY A 61 20.71 -2.77 8.64
N LEU A 62 20.66 -1.49 9.00
CA LEU A 62 21.72 -0.84 9.78
C LEU A 62 21.84 -1.41 11.19
N LEU A 63 20.71 -1.63 11.87
CA LEU A 63 20.67 -2.21 13.21
C LEU A 63 21.34 -3.58 13.21
N TYR A 64 21.00 -4.43 12.23
CA TYR A 64 21.64 -5.73 12.06
C TYR A 64 23.14 -5.60 11.81
N TYR A 65 23.53 -4.82 10.80
CA TYR A 65 24.92 -4.65 10.40
C TYR A 65 25.80 -4.17 11.56
N LEU A 66 25.43 -3.06 12.21
CA LEU A 66 26.20 -2.50 13.31
C LEU A 66 26.22 -3.43 14.53
N SER A 67 25.12 -4.13 14.82
CA SER A 67 25.10 -5.13 15.89
C SER A 67 26.04 -6.29 15.61
N THR A 68 26.24 -6.68 14.35
CA THR A 68 27.19 -7.75 14.01
C THR A 68 28.65 -7.29 13.99
N ARG A 69 28.92 -6.03 13.63
CA ARG A 69 30.30 -5.54 13.39
C ARG A 69 30.93 -4.73 14.51
N THR A 70 30.12 -4.12 15.38
CA THR A 70 30.67 -3.33 16.50
C THR A 70 30.76 -4.18 17.76
N ILE A 71 31.64 -3.83 18.68
CA ILE A 71 31.76 -4.45 20.01
C ILE A 71 31.16 -3.47 21.04
N THR A 72 30.68 -3.99 22.18
CA THR A 72 30.09 -3.17 23.25
C THR A 72 31.07 -2.13 23.78
N ASN A 73 30.58 -0.91 24.04
CA ASN A 73 31.10 0.21 24.87
C ASN A 73 32.59 0.64 24.82
N GLU A 74 33.49 -0.08 24.16
CA GLU A 74 34.95 0.15 24.29
C GLU A 74 35.65 0.52 22.99
N SER A 75 34.99 0.35 21.83
CA SER A 75 35.59 0.62 20.52
C SER A 75 34.88 1.77 19.79
N ASN A 76 35.67 2.71 19.28
CA ASN A 76 35.19 3.85 18.49
C ASN A 76 35.19 3.48 17.01
N PHE A 77 34.03 3.10 16.47
CA PHE A 77 33.89 2.84 15.03
C PHE A 77 33.56 4.11 14.27
N THR A 78 34.01 4.20 13.02
CA THR A 78 33.52 5.22 12.07
C THR A 78 32.66 4.56 11.02
N CYS A 79 31.37 4.90 11.00
CA CYS A 79 30.43 4.47 9.97
C CYS A 79 30.41 5.51 8.84
N LEU A 80 31.10 5.22 7.73
CA LEU A 80 31.02 6.02 6.51
C LEU A 80 29.83 5.56 5.66
N TYR A 81 28.78 6.38 5.58
CA TYR A 81 27.57 6.07 4.84
C TYR A 81 27.41 7.01 3.64
N ILE A 82 27.54 6.46 2.43
CA ILE A 82 27.32 7.18 1.16
C ILE A 82 25.94 6.85 0.58
N GLY A 83 25.20 7.87 0.14
CA GLY A 83 23.80 7.74 -0.27
C GLY A 83 22.87 7.72 0.94
N ALA A 84 23.14 8.59 1.92
CA ALA A 84 22.49 8.58 3.22
C ALA A 84 21.16 9.35 3.27
N ALA A 85 20.83 10.18 2.28
CA ALA A 85 19.62 10.99 2.30
C ALA A 85 18.34 10.19 2.01
N PRO A 86 17.18 10.59 2.57
CA PRO A 86 16.99 11.72 3.49
C PRO A 86 17.45 11.43 4.94
N GLY A 87 17.79 10.18 5.25
CA GLY A 87 18.46 9.80 6.51
C GLY A 87 17.59 9.72 7.77
N HIS A 88 16.26 9.77 7.65
CA HIS A 88 15.36 9.75 8.82
C HIS A 88 15.58 8.57 9.77
N ASN A 89 15.85 7.38 9.23
CA ASN A 89 16.16 6.19 10.02
C ASN A 89 17.48 6.30 10.79
N ILE A 90 18.44 7.11 10.30
CA ILE A 90 19.80 7.17 10.85
C ILE A 90 19.81 7.84 12.23
N SER A 91 18.95 8.82 12.50
CA SER A 91 18.86 9.47 13.81
C SER A 91 18.55 8.48 14.94
N GLY A 92 17.67 7.51 14.67
CA GLY A 92 17.37 6.45 15.63
C GLY A 92 18.56 5.50 15.81
N ILE A 93 19.22 5.12 14.72
CA ILE A 93 20.41 4.25 14.75
C ILE A 93 21.56 4.92 15.52
N ALA A 94 21.85 6.19 15.26
CA ALA A 94 22.93 6.92 15.93
C ALA A 94 22.75 7.01 17.45
N LYS A 95 21.49 7.07 17.93
CA LYS A 95 21.17 7.01 19.36
C LYS A 95 21.44 5.64 19.98
N LEU A 96 21.25 4.56 19.22
CA LEU A 96 21.46 3.19 19.70
C LEU A 96 22.94 2.77 19.71
N PHE A 97 23.77 3.47 18.93
CA PHE A 97 25.20 3.24 18.79
C PHE A 97 25.98 4.53 19.08
N PRO A 98 25.97 5.04 20.33
CA PRO A 98 26.59 6.31 20.67
C PRO A 98 28.12 6.32 20.52
N THR A 99 28.77 5.17 20.50
CA THR A 99 30.22 5.01 20.28
C THR A 99 30.61 4.92 18.80
N VAL A 100 29.63 4.92 17.89
CA VAL A 100 29.87 4.92 16.44
C VAL A 100 29.78 6.36 15.94
N ASN A 101 30.85 6.85 15.31
CA ASN A 101 30.87 8.14 14.62
C ASN A 101 30.31 7.96 13.20
N PHE A 102 29.21 8.63 12.88
CA PHE A 102 28.58 8.56 11.56
C PHE A 102 29.06 9.70 10.67
N ILE A 103 29.61 9.37 9.51
CA ILE A 103 29.94 10.33 8.45
C ILE A 103 28.99 10.06 7.28
N LEU A 104 28.07 10.98 7.04
CA LEU A 104 26.98 10.82 6.08
C LEU A 104 27.24 11.67 4.85
N TYR A 105 27.36 11.04 3.68
CA TYR A 105 27.51 11.70 2.39
C TYR A 105 26.24 11.56 1.56
N ASP A 106 25.71 12.68 1.08
CA ASP A 106 24.68 12.72 0.05
C ASP A 106 24.59 14.11 -0.59
N GLY A 107 24.19 14.16 -1.86
CA GLY A 107 23.88 15.43 -2.53
C GLY A 107 22.51 16.00 -2.11
N GLN A 108 21.57 15.16 -1.67
CA GLN A 108 20.21 15.55 -1.26
C GLN A 108 20.09 15.84 0.22
N LYS A 109 19.22 16.81 0.58
CA LYS A 109 19.05 17.29 1.96
C LYS A 109 18.81 16.14 2.95
N MET A 110 19.65 16.09 3.99
CA MET A 110 19.48 15.16 5.11
C MET A 110 18.72 15.79 6.28
N HIS A 111 17.92 14.97 6.96
CA HIS A 111 17.13 15.35 8.14
C HIS A 111 17.64 14.67 9.43
N THR A 112 18.84 14.09 9.37
CA THR A 112 19.45 13.35 10.46
C THR A 112 19.95 14.29 11.57
N VAL A 113 19.80 13.87 12.83
CA VAL A 113 20.33 14.61 14.00
C VAL A 113 21.00 13.64 14.98
N GLY A 114 22.13 14.06 15.56
CA GLY A 114 22.85 13.31 16.58
C GLY A 114 24.22 13.94 16.87
N ASN A 115 24.71 13.81 18.11
CA ASN A 115 26.00 14.38 18.51
C ASN A 115 27.19 13.66 17.84
N ASN A 116 27.00 12.40 17.45
CA ASN A 116 27.94 11.54 16.76
C ASN A 116 27.67 11.47 15.24
N VAL A 117 27.01 12.47 14.66
CA VAL A 117 26.65 12.51 13.23
C VAL A 117 27.28 13.72 12.56
N HIS A 118 28.05 13.46 11.51
CA HIS A 118 28.66 14.46 10.64
C HIS A 118 28.04 14.36 9.24
N ILE A 119 27.39 15.45 8.80
CA ILE A 119 26.67 15.51 7.53
C ILE A 119 27.52 16.25 6.50
N ILE A 120 27.77 15.60 5.37
CA ILE A 120 28.47 16.16 4.22
C ILE A 120 27.51 16.18 3.04
N GLN A 121 26.92 17.35 2.82
CA GLN A 121 25.85 17.60 1.86
C GLN A 121 26.42 17.79 0.43
N LYS A 122 27.17 16.80 -0.06
CA LYS A 122 27.86 16.80 -1.36
C LYS A 122 27.79 15.40 -1.98
N LEU A 123 27.79 15.34 -3.31
CA LEU A 123 28.07 14.09 -4.02
C LEU A 123 29.48 13.60 -3.68
N PHE A 124 29.63 12.29 -3.49
CA PHE A 124 30.91 11.66 -3.21
C PHE A 124 31.63 11.35 -4.52
N PHE A 125 32.82 11.92 -4.72
CA PHE A 125 33.68 11.61 -5.86
C PHE A 125 34.86 10.74 -5.41
N ILE A 126 35.19 9.73 -6.20
CA ILE A 126 36.23 8.78 -5.79
C ILE A 126 37.60 9.49 -5.69
N ASN A 127 37.97 10.29 -6.68
CA ASN A 127 39.34 10.79 -6.77
C ASN A 127 39.67 11.91 -5.77
N ASP A 128 38.70 12.69 -5.33
CA ASP A 128 38.96 13.80 -4.42
C ASP A 128 38.81 13.33 -2.96
N GLU A 129 37.66 12.72 -2.64
CA GLU A 129 37.35 12.33 -1.26
C GLU A 129 38.05 11.05 -0.80
N VAL A 130 38.23 10.03 -1.65
CA VAL A 130 38.95 8.81 -1.22
C VAL A 130 40.42 9.11 -1.02
N ASN A 131 41.00 10.00 -1.83
CA ASN A 131 42.37 10.46 -1.63
C ASN A 131 42.47 11.25 -0.33
N GLU A 132 41.56 12.17 -0.02
CA GLU A 132 41.58 12.88 1.26
C GLU A 132 41.45 11.93 2.45
N LEU A 133 40.50 10.99 2.39
CA LEU A 133 40.31 9.96 3.43
C LEU A 133 41.51 9.02 3.54
N THR A 134 42.19 8.70 2.43
CA THR A 134 43.34 7.77 2.39
C THR A 134 44.67 8.45 2.71
N ILE A 135 44.85 9.71 2.34
CA ILE A 135 46.00 10.53 2.70
C ILE A 135 45.97 10.80 4.21
N ASN A 136 44.79 11.10 4.76
CA ASN A 136 44.61 11.24 6.20
C ASN A 136 44.86 9.93 6.98
N ARG A 137 44.88 8.75 6.33
CA ARG A 137 45.32 7.48 6.96
C ARG A 137 46.83 7.33 7.08
N ASN A 138 47.63 8.04 6.26
CA ASN A 138 49.09 7.88 6.21
C ASN A 138 49.85 9.02 6.89
N ILE A 139 49.19 10.12 7.27
CA ILE A 139 49.83 11.25 7.93
C ILE A 139 49.77 11.04 9.45
N LYS A 140 50.90 10.63 10.05
CA LYS A 140 51.17 10.95 11.46
C LYS A 140 51.26 12.47 11.57
N PHE A 141 50.34 13.06 12.34
CA PHE A 141 50.19 14.51 12.51
C PHE A 141 51.52 15.23 12.79
N LYS A 142 51.93 16.10 11.86
CA LYS A 142 52.72 17.29 12.14
C LYS A 142 52.01 18.51 11.54
N ASN A 143 51.27 19.18 12.40
CA ASN A 143 50.85 20.59 12.36
C ASN A 143 50.15 21.17 11.12
N ASN A 144 48.87 21.47 11.36
CA ASN A 144 48.16 22.73 11.09
C ASN A 144 47.47 22.98 9.73
N LYS A 145 46.13 22.92 9.82
CA LYS A 145 45.12 23.77 9.16
C LYS A 145 44.96 23.64 7.64
N VAL A 146 44.38 22.52 7.19
CA VAL A 146 43.15 22.42 6.37
C VAL A 146 42.57 21.02 6.70
N PHE A 147 41.28 20.91 7.07
CA PHE A 147 40.66 19.68 7.62
C PHE A 147 41.39 19.05 8.85
N SER A 148 41.63 19.83 9.90
CA SER A 148 42.26 19.36 11.15
C SER A 148 41.26 18.68 12.11
N GLY A 149 40.55 17.66 11.65
CA GLY A 149 39.78 16.74 12.50
C GLY A 149 40.39 15.36 12.41
N SER A 150 41.18 14.98 13.42
CA SER A 150 41.87 13.70 13.58
C SER A 150 40.91 12.53 13.86
N TYR A 151 39.89 12.32 13.02
CA TYR A 151 38.84 11.33 13.29
C TYR A 151 39.21 9.89 12.90
N LEU A 152 40.32 9.67 12.18
CA LEU A 152 40.70 8.35 11.65
C LEU A 152 42.11 7.92 12.10
N GLU A 153 42.44 8.13 13.38
CA GLU A 153 43.77 7.76 13.91
C GLU A 153 43.98 6.24 14.03
N ASN A 154 42.91 5.45 14.10
CA ASN A 154 42.99 3.99 14.07
C ASN A 154 42.56 3.44 12.71
N LYS A 155 43.50 2.70 12.10
CA LYS A 155 43.39 2.03 10.80
C LYS A 155 42.25 1.01 10.73
N ASP A 156 41.75 0.56 11.88
CA ASP A 156 41.03 -0.70 12.02
C ASP A 156 39.54 -0.55 12.38
N ASP A 157 38.92 0.61 12.17
CA ASP A 157 37.58 0.90 12.69
C ASP A 157 36.56 1.47 11.67
N ILE A 158 36.84 1.41 10.35
CA ILE A 158 35.90 1.95 9.34
C ILE A 158 34.88 0.88 8.92
N LEU A 159 33.61 1.18 9.18
CA LEU A 159 32.46 0.44 8.70
C LEU A 159 31.83 1.20 7.52
N PHE A 160 31.84 0.60 6.34
CA PHE A 160 31.30 1.25 5.14
C PHE A 160 29.85 0.85 4.89
N VAL A 161 29.00 1.83 4.56
CA VAL A 161 27.61 1.60 4.16
C VAL A 161 27.34 2.35 2.87
N SER A 162 26.64 1.71 1.93
CA SER A 162 26.18 2.37 0.72
C SER A 162 24.71 2.10 0.40
N ASP A 163 23.98 3.18 0.09
CA ASP A 163 22.69 3.13 -0.62
C ASP A 163 22.69 4.08 -1.82
N ILE A 164 23.83 4.21 -2.51
CA ILE A 164 23.96 5.03 -3.71
C ILE A 164 22.89 4.61 -4.73
N ARG A 165 22.25 5.62 -5.33
CA ARG A 165 21.32 5.46 -6.45
C ARG A 165 21.52 6.59 -7.44
N SER A 166 21.97 6.25 -8.64
CA SER A 166 22.06 7.20 -9.73
C SER A 166 20.73 7.28 -10.47
N THR A 167 20.28 8.50 -10.74
CA THR A 167 19.24 8.77 -11.74
C THR A 167 19.91 9.42 -12.95
N SER A 168 19.69 8.85 -14.12
CA SER A 168 20.17 9.41 -15.39
C SER A 168 19.00 9.46 -16.36
N SER A 169 18.86 10.59 -17.07
CA SER A 169 17.88 10.72 -18.15
C SER A 169 18.29 9.96 -19.42
N THR A 170 19.56 9.60 -19.55
CA THR A 170 20.12 8.98 -20.76
C THR A 170 20.39 7.48 -20.64
N LYS A 171 20.39 6.94 -19.42
CA LYS A 171 20.63 5.51 -19.15
C LYS A 171 19.35 4.82 -18.71
N THR A 172 19.23 3.55 -19.07
CA THR A 172 18.20 2.67 -18.53
C THR A 172 18.39 2.47 -17.04
N HIS A 173 17.32 2.07 -16.34
CA HIS A 173 17.40 1.78 -14.91
C HIS A 173 18.41 0.67 -14.58
N GLU A 174 18.51 -0.35 -15.44
CA GLU A 174 19.44 -1.48 -15.24
C GLU A 174 20.90 -1.06 -15.43
N GLU A 175 21.20 -0.17 -16.39
CA GLU A 175 22.54 0.41 -16.55
C GLU A 175 22.95 1.24 -15.33
N CYS A 176 22.04 2.07 -14.79
CA CYS A 176 22.32 2.82 -13.56
C CYS A 176 22.64 1.88 -12.38
N VAL A 177 21.93 0.75 -12.25
CA VAL A 177 22.22 -0.23 -11.18
C VAL A 177 23.60 -0.87 -11.37
N PHE A 178 23.99 -1.20 -12.59
CA PHE A 178 25.33 -1.70 -12.87
C PHE A 178 26.41 -0.68 -12.51
N ASP A 179 26.22 0.58 -12.90
CA ASP A 179 27.15 1.67 -12.58
C ASP A 179 27.26 1.93 -11.07
N ASP A 180 26.13 1.95 -10.36
CA ASP A 180 26.09 2.12 -8.91
C ASP A 180 26.81 0.96 -8.19
N MET A 181 26.68 -0.26 -8.69
CA MET A 181 27.44 -1.40 -8.18
C MET A 181 28.94 -1.22 -8.44
N ASN A 182 29.35 -0.89 -9.66
CA ASN A 182 30.78 -0.69 -9.95
C ASN A 182 31.38 0.46 -9.14
N LEU A 183 30.64 1.54 -8.94
CA LEU A 183 31.05 2.64 -8.08
C LEU A 183 31.27 2.17 -6.64
N GLN A 184 30.32 1.44 -6.06
CA GLN A 184 30.47 0.84 -4.73
C GLN A 184 31.70 -0.07 -4.65
N LYS A 185 31.91 -0.95 -5.62
CA LYS A 185 33.10 -1.83 -5.69
C LYS A 185 34.40 -1.03 -5.73
N ASN A 186 34.48 0.00 -6.56
CA ASN A 186 35.66 0.85 -6.67
C ASN A 186 35.95 1.58 -5.36
N ILE A 187 34.92 2.13 -4.70
CA ILE A 187 35.07 2.75 -3.38
C ILE A 187 35.62 1.74 -2.39
N ILE A 188 35.09 0.52 -2.33
CA ILE A 188 35.57 -0.51 -1.41
C ILE A 188 37.02 -0.92 -1.69
N LEU A 189 37.41 -1.11 -2.95
CA LEU A 189 38.77 -1.51 -3.30
C LEU A 189 39.81 -0.44 -2.95
N GLN A 190 39.45 0.83 -3.04
CA GLN A 190 40.33 1.95 -2.68
C GLN A 190 40.30 2.25 -1.18
N LEU A 191 39.09 2.30 -0.59
CA LEU A 191 38.89 2.60 0.82
C LEU A 191 39.37 1.43 1.70
N LYS A 192 39.22 0.18 1.28
CA LYS A 192 39.57 -1.01 2.09
C LYS A 192 39.03 -0.93 3.54
N PRO A 193 37.71 -0.73 3.73
CA PRO A 193 37.13 -0.68 5.07
C PRO A 193 37.21 -2.04 5.76
N ASN A 194 37.05 -2.08 7.09
CA ASN A 194 37.03 -3.32 7.87
C ASN A 194 35.87 -4.22 7.48
N SER A 195 34.70 -3.61 7.26
CA SER A 195 33.54 -4.29 6.74
C SER A 195 32.72 -3.34 5.89
N PHE A 196 31.89 -3.90 5.01
CA PHE A 196 30.98 -3.16 4.16
C PHE A 196 29.55 -3.70 4.18
N PHE A 197 28.59 -2.81 3.98
CA PHE A 197 27.16 -3.06 3.83
C PHE A 197 26.64 -2.36 2.58
N LEU A 198 26.62 -3.07 1.47
CA LEU A 198 26.36 -2.52 0.14
C LEU A 198 24.94 -2.81 -0.33
N LYS A 199 24.37 -1.87 -1.09
CA LYS A 199 23.15 -2.14 -1.86
C LYS A 199 23.48 -3.09 -2.99
N PHE A 200 22.82 -4.25 -3.04
CA PHE A 200 23.10 -5.28 -4.02
C PHE A 200 21.84 -5.70 -4.78
N ARG A 201 21.88 -5.61 -6.12
CA ARG A 201 20.87 -6.13 -7.05
C ARG A 201 21.52 -6.42 -8.38
N ILE A 202 21.53 -7.68 -8.83
CA ILE A 202 22.04 -8.03 -10.16
C ILE A 202 21.13 -7.40 -11.22
N PRO A 203 21.67 -6.65 -12.21
CA PRO A 203 20.87 -6.12 -13.29
C PRO A 203 20.16 -7.24 -14.07
N TYR A 204 18.87 -7.08 -14.37
CA TYR A 204 18.07 -8.10 -15.06
C TYR A 204 18.52 -8.35 -16.52
N THR A 205 19.32 -7.44 -17.07
CA THR A 205 19.91 -7.56 -18.41
C THR A 205 21.14 -8.49 -18.44
N MET A 206 21.62 -8.96 -17.28
CA MET A 206 22.83 -9.78 -17.17
C MET A 206 22.51 -11.19 -16.67
N LYS A 207 23.20 -12.22 -17.22
CA LYS A 207 23.09 -13.60 -16.69
C LYS A 207 23.88 -13.80 -15.40
N SER A 208 24.99 -13.09 -15.26
CA SER A 208 25.88 -13.15 -14.10
C SER A 208 26.72 -11.89 -14.00
N ILE A 209 27.27 -11.60 -12.82
CA ILE A 209 28.17 -10.48 -12.58
C ILE A 209 29.34 -10.89 -11.68
N ASN A 210 30.57 -10.48 -12.02
CA ASN A 210 31.75 -10.66 -11.16
C ASN A 210 31.89 -9.47 -10.20
N TYR A 211 31.46 -9.65 -8.95
CA TYR A 211 31.35 -8.59 -7.96
C TYR A 211 32.05 -8.97 -6.65
N LEU A 212 32.10 -8.06 -5.68
CA LEU A 212 32.66 -8.36 -4.35
C LEU A 212 32.01 -9.59 -3.74
N ASP A 213 32.80 -10.36 -3.00
CA ASP A 213 32.30 -11.50 -2.24
C ASP A 213 31.73 -11.06 -0.88
N GLY A 214 30.76 -11.83 -0.37
CA GLY A 214 30.13 -11.61 0.92
C GLY A 214 28.83 -12.38 1.09
N GLU A 215 28.13 -12.07 2.17
CA GLU A 215 26.84 -12.64 2.54
C GLU A 215 25.71 -11.70 2.11
N LEU A 216 24.67 -12.26 1.47
CA LEU A 216 23.49 -11.49 1.07
C LEU A 216 22.44 -11.50 2.17
N PHE A 217 22.34 -10.41 2.92
CA PHE A 217 21.32 -10.18 3.93
C PHE A 217 19.96 -9.87 3.29
N VAL A 218 18.94 -10.63 3.67
CA VAL A 218 17.54 -10.40 3.31
C VAL A 218 17.00 -9.29 4.20
N GLN A 219 16.49 -8.20 3.61
CA GLN A 219 15.95 -7.09 4.41
C GLN A 219 14.45 -7.28 4.69
N PRO A 220 13.96 -7.01 5.92
CA PRO A 220 12.53 -6.94 6.18
C PRO A 220 11.90 -5.71 5.51
N PHE A 221 10.62 -5.80 5.12
CA PHE A 221 9.81 -4.71 4.54
C PHE A 221 10.34 -4.18 3.20
N ASN A 222 10.99 -5.05 2.41
CA ASN A 222 11.42 -4.69 1.06
C ASN A 222 10.22 -4.52 0.12
N LYS A 223 10.43 -3.88 -1.03
CA LYS A 223 9.40 -3.88 -2.08
C LYS A 223 9.10 -5.33 -2.46
N VAL A 224 7.84 -5.61 -2.77
CA VAL A 224 7.38 -6.99 -2.73
C VAL A 224 7.98 -7.87 -3.82
N SER A 225 8.25 -7.32 -5.01
CA SER A 225 8.95 -8.02 -6.08
C SER A 225 10.46 -7.73 -6.13
N SER A 226 11.02 -7.12 -5.08
CA SER A 226 12.41 -6.68 -5.09
C SER A 226 13.38 -7.84 -5.01
N THR A 227 14.37 -7.84 -5.90
CA THR A 227 15.57 -8.68 -5.81
C THR A 227 16.74 -7.96 -5.10
N GLU A 228 16.49 -6.79 -4.52
CA GLU A 228 17.48 -6.04 -3.75
C GLU A 228 17.75 -6.73 -2.41
N CYS A 229 19.03 -7.01 -2.14
CA CYS A 229 19.56 -7.44 -0.85
C CYS A 229 20.62 -6.45 -0.35
N ARG A 230 21.24 -6.78 0.79
CA ARG A 230 22.44 -6.09 1.26
C ARG A 230 23.61 -7.05 1.25
N LEU A 231 24.66 -6.72 0.51
CA LEU A 231 25.89 -7.49 0.51
C LEU A 231 26.76 -7.07 1.68
N MET A 232 27.10 -8.04 2.53
CA MET A 232 27.92 -7.89 3.72
C MET A 232 29.23 -8.64 3.57
N GLY A 233 30.36 -7.95 3.71
CA GLY A 233 31.67 -8.59 3.61
C GLY A 233 32.74 -7.86 4.40
N GLU A 234 33.90 -8.49 4.44
CA GLU A 234 35.15 -7.99 5.05
C GLU A 234 36.29 -8.19 4.05
N ASP A 235 36.26 -9.32 3.34
CA ASP A 235 37.22 -9.62 2.28
C ASP A 235 36.96 -8.85 0.98
N LEU A 236 38.05 -8.42 0.33
CA LEU A 236 38.03 -7.72 -0.96
C LEU A 236 38.09 -8.69 -2.16
N THR A 237 37.79 -9.97 -1.93
CA THR A 237 37.72 -10.98 -2.99
C THR A 237 36.50 -10.74 -3.87
N SER A 238 36.47 -11.40 -5.03
CA SER A 238 35.33 -11.33 -5.95
C SER A 238 34.74 -12.71 -6.18
N ARG A 239 33.43 -12.75 -6.41
CA ARG A 239 32.65 -13.94 -6.72
C ARG A 239 31.80 -13.67 -7.97
N VAL A 240 31.61 -14.71 -8.78
CA VAL A 240 30.61 -14.68 -9.86
C VAL A 240 29.23 -14.93 -9.26
N TRP A 241 28.36 -13.94 -9.36
CA TRP A 241 26.98 -14.00 -8.93
C TRP A 241 26.09 -14.33 -10.12
N GLU A 242 25.29 -15.39 -10.02
CA GLU A 242 24.39 -15.84 -11.07
C GLU A 242 22.98 -15.26 -10.87
N LEU A 243 22.42 -14.64 -11.91
CA LEU A 243 21.11 -14.00 -11.84
C LEU A 243 20.01 -15.01 -11.54
N GLU A 244 19.96 -16.13 -12.27
CA GLU A 244 18.87 -17.12 -12.15
C GLU A 244 18.76 -17.64 -10.71
N LYS A 245 19.89 -18.05 -10.10
CA LYS A 245 19.90 -18.52 -8.71
C LYS A 245 19.47 -17.42 -7.72
N HIS A 246 19.98 -16.20 -7.89
CA HIS A 246 19.64 -15.06 -7.03
C HIS A 246 18.16 -14.71 -7.13
N GLU A 247 17.66 -14.59 -8.35
CA GLU A 247 16.27 -14.24 -8.66
C GLU A 247 15.31 -15.32 -8.18
N ASP A 248 15.57 -16.59 -8.44
CA ASP A 248 14.71 -17.71 -8.04
C ASP A 248 14.57 -17.82 -6.51
N THR A 249 15.67 -17.57 -5.78
CA THR A 249 15.65 -17.57 -4.31
C THR A 249 14.80 -16.43 -3.76
N LEU A 250 15.03 -15.21 -4.28
CA LEU A 250 14.29 -14.04 -3.81
C LEU A 250 12.84 -14.07 -4.27
N PHE A 251 12.56 -14.66 -5.42
CA PHE A 251 11.20 -14.91 -5.89
C PHE A 251 10.46 -15.85 -4.93
N TYR A 252 11.09 -16.94 -4.48
CA TYR A 252 10.54 -17.81 -3.43
C TYR A 252 10.27 -17.05 -2.13
N ILE A 253 11.26 -16.33 -1.61
CA ILE A 253 11.11 -15.54 -0.37
C ILE A 253 9.96 -14.54 -0.49
N ASN A 254 9.91 -13.80 -1.59
CA ASN A 254 8.95 -12.73 -1.82
C ASN A 254 7.52 -13.25 -2.05
N THR A 255 7.37 -14.39 -2.72
CA THR A 255 6.07 -14.90 -3.20
C THR A 255 5.50 -15.96 -2.26
N VAL A 256 6.35 -16.75 -1.62
CA VAL A 256 5.93 -17.78 -0.67
C VAL A 256 6.07 -17.28 0.75
N LEU A 257 7.29 -17.02 1.21
CA LEU A 257 7.52 -16.78 2.63
C LEU A 257 6.89 -15.47 3.12
N ARG A 258 7.09 -14.37 2.40
CA ARG A 258 6.51 -13.07 2.80
C ARG A 258 5.01 -13.02 2.78
N GLU A 259 4.38 -13.78 1.91
CA GLU A 259 2.92 -13.73 1.72
C GLU A 259 2.19 -14.76 2.59
N TRP A 260 2.81 -15.92 2.83
CA TRP A 260 2.11 -17.10 3.37
C TRP A 260 2.66 -17.59 4.70
N ALA A 261 3.94 -17.33 4.99
CA ALA A 261 4.53 -17.83 6.23
C ALA A 261 4.10 -16.97 7.42
N SER A 262 3.52 -17.64 8.43
CA SER A 262 3.21 -17.05 9.73
C SER A 262 4.15 -17.64 10.78
N TYR A 263 4.75 -16.77 11.59
CA TYR A 263 5.76 -17.14 12.57
C TYR A 263 5.27 -16.95 14.00
N ASN A 264 5.85 -17.67 14.95
CA ASN A 264 5.60 -17.38 16.36
C ASN A 264 6.44 -16.18 16.83
N VAL A 265 5.87 -14.98 16.69
CA VAL A 265 6.52 -13.71 17.09
C VAL A 265 5.73 -13.04 18.21
N LEU A 266 6.42 -12.18 18.97
CA LEU A 266 5.81 -11.34 19.99
C LEU A 266 4.82 -10.38 19.34
N LYS A 267 3.63 -10.30 19.93
CA LYS A 267 2.58 -9.38 19.50
C LYS A 267 2.98 -7.95 19.82
N VAL A 268 3.04 -7.11 18.80
CA VAL A 268 3.31 -5.67 18.92
C VAL A 268 2.23 -4.89 18.18
N LYS A 269 2.09 -3.60 18.48
CA LYS A 269 1.15 -2.74 17.76
C LYS A 269 1.60 -2.66 16.29
N GLY A 270 0.71 -2.99 15.35
CA GLY A 270 1.06 -3.07 13.94
C GLY A 270 2.02 -4.22 13.60
N GLY A 271 1.94 -5.36 14.31
CA GLY A 271 2.60 -6.62 13.93
C GLY A 271 1.59 -7.75 13.69
N ASP A 272 1.83 -8.62 12.70
CA ASP A 272 0.88 -9.65 12.19
C ASP A 272 1.51 -11.04 12.11
N SER A 273 2.70 -11.25 12.66
CA SER A 273 3.41 -12.51 12.54
C SER A 273 3.86 -12.89 11.13
N CYS A 274 3.86 -11.97 10.15
CA CYS A 274 4.44 -12.24 8.85
C CYS A 274 5.96 -12.41 8.89
N PHE A 275 6.54 -12.83 7.77
CA PHE A 275 7.99 -12.95 7.55
C PHE A 275 8.77 -11.69 7.96
N ASP A 276 8.34 -10.50 7.53
CA ASP A 276 9.06 -9.25 7.79
C ASP A 276 9.03 -8.89 9.29
N CYS A 277 7.90 -9.13 9.96
CA CYS A 277 7.78 -8.99 11.41
C CYS A 277 8.69 -9.95 12.17
N ALA A 278 8.80 -11.19 11.70
CA ALA A 278 9.64 -12.22 12.31
C ALA A 278 11.13 -11.91 12.15
N LEU A 279 11.52 -11.45 10.96
CA LEU A 279 12.89 -11.04 10.68
C LEU A 279 13.28 -9.79 11.46
N GLU A 280 12.41 -8.79 11.56
CA GLU A 280 12.62 -7.62 12.44
C GLU A 280 12.80 -8.03 13.90
N GLN A 281 11.92 -8.90 14.44
CA GLN A 281 12.09 -9.39 15.81
C GLN A 281 13.46 -10.03 16.00
N LYS A 282 13.91 -10.85 15.05
CA LYS A 282 15.22 -11.49 15.09
C LYS A 282 16.37 -10.48 15.13
N VAL A 283 16.29 -9.41 14.33
CA VAL A 283 17.27 -8.29 14.34
C VAL A 283 17.26 -7.57 15.69
N VAL A 284 16.09 -7.25 16.23
CA VAL A 284 15.95 -6.55 17.51
C VAL A 284 16.47 -7.42 18.67
N THR A 285 16.16 -8.72 18.68
CA THR A 285 16.68 -9.67 19.67
C THR A 285 18.21 -9.72 19.63
N LEU A 286 18.82 -9.77 18.43
CA LEU A 286 20.28 -9.75 18.29
C LEU A 286 20.89 -8.49 18.92
N TYR A 287 20.32 -7.31 18.67
CA TYR A 287 20.80 -6.07 19.28
C TYR A 287 20.65 -6.10 20.81
N LEU A 288 19.46 -6.40 21.32
CA LEU A 288 19.17 -6.33 22.75
C LEU A 288 20.02 -7.33 23.56
N THR A 289 20.20 -8.55 23.04
CA THR A 289 21.04 -9.56 23.69
C THR A 289 22.51 -9.15 23.73
N LYS A 290 22.99 -8.41 22.73
CA LYS A 290 24.38 -7.95 22.68
C LYS A 290 24.64 -6.72 23.55
N TYR A 291 23.77 -5.71 23.53
CA TYR A 291 24.03 -4.41 24.17
C TYR A 291 23.31 -4.22 25.51
N ASN A 292 22.46 -5.16 25.92
CA ASN A 292 21.77 -5.09 27.21
C ASN A 292 21.92 -6.41 27.96
N SER A 293 23.14 -6.60 28.49
CA SER A 293 23.57 -7.82 29.20
C SER A 293 22.75 -8.14 30.45
N ASN A 294 21.98 -7.19 30.99
CA ASN A 294 21.12 -7.39 32.15
C ASN A 294 19.75 -8.02 31.81
N LEU A 295 19.48 -8.37 30.54
CA LEU A 295 18.16 -8.81 30.06
C LEU A 295 17.92 -10.33 30.01
N PHE A 296 18.79 -11.17 30.56
CA PHE A 296 18.63 -12.63 30.44
C PHE A 296 17.44 -13.23 31.22
N ILE A 297 16.57 -12.41 31.82
CA ILE A 297 15.30 -12.86 32.39
C ILE A 297 14.20 -12.69 31.33
N ASP A 298 13.66 -13.82 30.86
CA ASP A 298 12.79 -13.95 29.67
C ASP A 298 11.67 -12.88 29.55
N PRO A 299 10.89 -12.56 30.61
CA PRO A 299 9.81 -11.56 30.49
C PRO A 299 10.34 -10.14 30.23
N ILE A 300 11.56 -9.82 30.67
CA ILE A 300 12.17 -8.51 30.49
C ILE A 300 12.66 -8.36 29.05
N LEU A 301 13.24 -9.42 28.46
CA LEU A 301 13.65 -9.42 27.06
C LEU A 301 12.46 -9.25 26.12
N GLU A 302 11.38 -10.00 26.32
CA GLU A 302 10.16 -9.86 25.51
C GLU A 302 9.58 -8.44 25.58
N THR A 303 9.48 -7.89 26.79
CA THR A 303 9.01 -6.51 27.00
C THR A 303 9.88 -5.50 26.27
N ASN A 304 11.20 -5.67 26.28
CA ASN A 304 12.12 -4.78 25.59
C ASN A 304 12.07 -4.92 24.07
N ILE A 305 11.88 -6.12 23.55
CA ILE A 305 11.63 -6.34 22.12
C ILE A 305 10.36 -5.59 21.70
N ILE A 306 9.27 -5.74 22.48
CA ILE A 306 7.99 -5.06 22.21
C ILE A 306 8.19 -3.54 22.23
N ASN A 307 8.86 -3.00 23.24
CA ASN A 307 9.12 -1.57 23.39
C ASN A 307 9.96 -1.01 22.22
N MET A 308 11.02 -1.72 21.84
CA MET A 308 11.88 -1.33 20.73
C MET A 308 11.13 -1.32 19.39
N ARG A 309 10.35 -2.37 19.10
CA ARG A 309 9.55 -2.44 17.87
C ARG A 309 8.47 -1.36 17.83
N ASN A 310 7.82 -1.09 18.96
CA ASN A 310 6.86 0.02 19.07
C ASN A 310 7.53 1.38 18.86
N TRP A 311 8.75 1.58 19.37
CA TRP A 311 9.52 2.80 19.14
C TRP A 311 9.94 2.96 17.67
N MET A 312 10.35 1.87 17.01
CA MET A 312 10.63 1.86 15.57
C MET A 312 9.38 2.21 14.73
N THR A 313 8.20 1.69 15.12
CA THR A 313 6.92 2.09 14.49
C THR A 313 6.66 3.58 14.68
N LYS A 314 6.86 4.14 15.89
CA LYS A 314 6.69 5.59 16.13
C LYS A 314 7.63 6.45 15.28
N ILE A 315 8.90 6.06 15.18
CA ILE A 315 9.86 6.74 14.30
C ILE A 315 9.32 6.75 12.88
N HIS A 316 8.86 5.61 12.38
CA HIS A 316 8.32 5.51 11.03
C HIS A 316 7.07 6.39 10.84
N ASP A 317 6.11 6.33 11.77
CA ASP A 317 4.84 7.06 11.68
C ASP A 317 5.03 8.58 11.71
N VAL A 318 5.94 9.08 12.55
CA VAL A 318 6.27 10.51 12.64
C VAL A 318 6.77 11.05 11.30
N PHE A 319 7.47 10.23 10.52
CA PHE A 319 8.01 10.66 9.23
C PHE A 319 7.04 10.44 8.07
N MET A 320 6.03 9.59 8.23
CA MET A 320 5.18 9.23 7.10
C MET A 320 3.97 10.13 6.89
N GLU A 321 3.39 10.79 7.92
CA GLU A 321 2.16 11.65 7.90
C GLU A 321 0.94 11.18 7.04
N LEU A 322 1.07 10.10 6.27
CA LEU A 322 0.19 9.64 5.22
C LEU A 322 -0.05 8.16 5.46
N ASN A 323 -1.29 7.86 5.83
CA ASN A 323 -1.88 6.53 5.99
C ASN A 323 -1.44 5.73 7.22
N LYS A 324 -2.21 5.87 8.30
CA LYS A 324 -2.33 4.95 9.45
C LYS A 324 -2.89 3.58 9.05
N LYS A 325 -2.46 3.00 7.94
CA LYS A 325 -2.85 1.64 7.58
C LYS A 325 -1.93 0.73 8.37
N ASP A 326 -2.51 -0.05 9.29
CA ASP A 326 -1.84 -1.27 9.76
C ASP A 326 -1.25 -1.99 8.54
N HIS A 327 -0.12 -2.65 8.76
CA HIS A 327 0.69 -3.44 7.82
C HIS A 327 -0.02 -4.59 7.08
N GLY A 328 -1.34 -4.47 6.93
CA GLY A 328 -2.26 -5.54 6.56
C GLY A 328 -2.37 -6.48 7.75
N ARG A 329 -3.59 -6.87 8.13
CA ARG A 329 -3.69 -8.23 8.67
C ARG A 329 -3.27 -9.14 7.52
N LEU A 330 -2.40 -10.14 7.76
CA LEU A 330 -2.31 -11.30 6.88
C LEU A 330 -3.75 -11.62 6.47
N PRO A 331 -4.07 -11.65 5.16
CA PRO A 331 -5.42 -11.98 4.73
C PRO A 331 -5.73 -13.30 5.42
N ILE A 332 -6.76 -13.29 6.25
CA ILE A 332 -7.29 -14.51 6.82
C ILE A 332 -7.67 -15.33 5.59
N ILE A 333 -6.78 -16.29 5.28
CA ILE A 333 -6.94 -17.39 4.34
C ILE A 333 -7.34 -16.90 2.94
N ARG A 334 -6.35 -16.56 2.11
CA ARG A 334 -6.52 -16.85 0.68
C ARG A 334 -6.31 -18.35 0.51
N SER A 335 -7.14 -19.06 -0.26
CA SER A 335 -6.80 -20.45 -0.60
C SER A 335 -5.58 -20.46 -1.54
N VAL A 336 -4.79 -21.53 -1.55
CA VAL A 336 -3.64 -21.64 -2.48
C VAL A 336 -4.11 -21.58 -3.93
N ASP A 337 -5.34 -22.02 -4.17
CA ASP A 337 -6.03 -21.91 -5.45
C ASP A 337 -6.38 -20.45 -5.82
N GLU A 338 -6.70 -19.58 -4.87
CA GLU A 338 -6.85 -18.13 -5.10
C GLU A 338 -5.52 -17.41 -5.36
N PHE A 339 -4.41 -17.94 -4.86
CA PHE A 339 -3.08 -17.36 -5.06
C PHE A 339 -2.50 -17.63 -6.44
N LEU A 340 -2.64 -18.88 -6.91
CA LEU A 340 -2.11 -19.31 -8.20
C LEU A 340 -3.04 -18.93 -9.37
N SER A 341 -4.30 -18.61 -9.10
CA SER A 341 -5.26 -18.18 -10.10
C SER A 341 -5.20 -16.69 -10.46
N PHE A 342 -4.21 -15.92 -9.99
CA PHE A 342 -4.14 -14.49 -10.33
C PHE A 342 -3.51 -14.17 -11.69
N LYS A 343 -3.04 -15.16 -12.45
CA LYS A 343 -2.93 -15.00 -13.92
C LYS A 343 -4.29 -15.11 -14.63
N ASP A 344 -5.34 -15.48 -13.90
CA ASP A 344 -6.71 -15.68 -14.34
C ASP A 344 -7.71 -14.72 -13.66
N SER A 345 -7.29 -13.47 -13.45
CA SER A 345 -8.24 -12.35 -13.57
C SER A 345 -9.03 -12.38 -14.91
N ILE A 346 -8.55 -13.18 -15.88
CA ILE A 346 -9.10 -13.47 -17.20
C ILE A 346 -10.24 -14.52 -17.19
N SER A 347 -10.35 -15.40 -16.18
CA SER A 347 -11.46 -16.38 -16.08
C SER A 347 -12.80 -15.71 -15.75
N ILE A 348 -12.76 -14.69 -14.89
CA ILE A 348 -13.91 -13.84 -14.51
C ILE A 348 -14.39 -12.98 -15.71
N VAL A 349 -13.47 -12.67 -16.63
CA VAL A 349 -13.69 -11.84 -17.82
C VAL A 349 -14.16 -12.67 -19.04
N LYS A 350 -13.95 -13.99 -19.08
CA LYS A 350 -14.43 -14.84 -20.20
C LYS A 350 -15.95 -14.92 -20.33
N THR A 351 -16.69 -14.85 -19.22
CA THR A 351 -18.17 -14.77 -19.25
C THR A 351 -18.66 -13.40 -19.71
N MET A 352 -17.86 -12.34 -19.56
CA MET A 352 -18.14 -11.04 -20.17
C MET A 352 -17.73 -10.98 -21.65
N LEU A 353 -16.71 -11.74 -22.06
CA LEU A 353 -16.12 -11.76 -23.42
C LEU A 353 -16.75 -12.75 -24.40
N SER A 354 -17.58 -13.70 -23.99
CA SER A 354 -18.36 -14.49 -24.97
C SER A 354 -19.31 -13.62 -25.80
N ASN A 355 -19.57 -12.40 -25.36
CA ASN A 355 -20.38 -11.42 -26.10
C ASN A 355 -19.55 -10.44 -26.95
N TYR A 356 -18.21 -10.34 -26.79
CA TYR A 356 -17.38 -9.39 -27.57
C TYR A 356 -15.93 -9.94 -27.76
N THR A 357 -15.64 -10.45 -28.97
CA THR A 357 -14.48 -11.25 -29.51
C THR A 357 -13.06 -10.69 -29.24
N ILE A 358 -11.92 -11.42 -29.14
CA ILE A 358 -11.45 -12.76 -29.62
C ILE A 358 -10.74 -13.51 -28.47
N MET A 359 -11.14 -14.77 -28.22
CA MET A 359 -10.57 -15.66 -27.20
C MET A 359 -9.70 -16.75 -27.87
N PRO A 360 -8.46 -17.04 -27.41
CA PRO A 360 -7.65 -18.13 -27.97
C PRO A 360 -8.31 -19.51 -27.74
N ASP A 361 -8.42 -20.31 -28.80
CA ASP A 361 -9.18 -21.57 -28.83
C ASP A 361 -8.82 -22.58 -27.73
N LYS A 362 -7.57 -22.57 -27.26
CA LYS A 362 -7.05 -23.52 -26.26
C LYS A 362 -7.72 -23.49 -24.89
N TYR A 363 -8.62 -22.53 -24.62
CA TYR A 363 -9.31 -22.43 -23.35
C TYR A 363 -10.84 -22.45 -23.45
N LYS A 364 -11.39 -22.75 -24.64
CA LYS A 364 -12.85 -22.83 -24.87
C LYS A 364 -13.43 -24.11 -24.27
N ASP A 365 -12.74 -25.22 -24.49
CA ASP A 365 -13.15 -26.56 -24.04
C ASP A 365 -13.22 -26.70 -22.51
N GLN A 366 -12.39 -25.97 -21.78
CA GLN A 366 -12.36 -26.01 -20.31
C GLN A 366 -13.51 -25.20 -19.68
N LEU A 367 -13.90 -24.09 -20.31
CA LEU A 367 -15.06 -23.28 -19.90
C LEU A 367 -16.37 -24.02 -20.19
N ASP A 368 -16.47 -24.65 -21.37
CA ASP A 368 -17.64 -25.42 -21.76
C ASP A 368 -17.86 -26.63 -20.84
N ASN A 369 -16.79 -27.26 -20.34
CA ASN A 369 -16.91 -28.34 -19.36
C ASN A 369 -17.41 -27.86 -17.99
N LEU A 370 -16.96 -26.71 -17.49
CA LEU A 370 -17.41 -26.18 -16.19
C LEU A 370 -18.90 -25.77 -16.20
N LEU A 371 -19.33 -25.12 -17.29
CA LEU A 371 -20.72 -24.72 -17.51
C LEU A 371 -21.65 -25.93 -17.70
N LYS A 372 -21.18 -27.00 -18.36
CA LYS A 372 -21.91 -28.27 -18.48
C LYS A 372 -22.09 -28.99 -17.14
N THR A 373 -21.07 -29.01 -16.28
CA THR A 373 -21.16 -29.69 -14.97
C THR A 373 -22.13 -28.98 -14.01
N ASN A 374 -22.26 -27.66 -14.13
CA ASN A 374 -23.12 -26.82 -13.27
C ASN A 374 -24.40 -26.31 -13.97
N GLU A 375 -24.71 -26.87 -15.14
CA GLU A 375 -25.82 -26.46 -16.00
C GLU A 375 -27.18 -26.48 -15.27
N SER A 376 -27.36 -27.43 -14.33
CA SER A 376 -28.59 -27.57 -13.55
C SER A 376 -28.85 -26.41 -12.58
N LEU A 377 -27.81 -25.78 -12.03
CA LEU A 377 -27.92 -24.62 -11.14
C LEU A 377 -28.14 -23.33 -11.96
N ILE A 378 -27.45 -23.23 -13.11
CA ILE A 378 -27.60 -22.12 -14.05
C ILE A 378 -28.99 -22.11 -14.70
N LEU A 379 -29.52 -23.26 -15.13
CA LEU A 379 -30.90 -23.38 -15.65
C LEU A 379 -31.94 -22.98 -14.61
N LYS A 380 -31.70 -23.34 -13.35
CA LYS A 380 -32.56 -23.02 -12.21
C LYS A 380 -32.63 -21.51 -11.94
N VAL A 381 -31.55 -20.78 -12.20
CA VAL A 381 -31.49 -19.30 -12.13
C VAL A 381 -32.17 -18.64 -13.33
N LYS A 382 -32.10 -19.25 -14.53
CA LYS A 382 -32.73 -18.72 -15.76
C LYS A 382 -34.26 -18.63 -15.71
N THR A 383 -34.91 -19.43 -14.86
CA THR A 383 -36.35 -19.33 -14.62
C THR A 383 -36.64 -18.28 -13.56
N TYR A 384 -37.01 -17.08 -14.00
CA TYR A 384 -37.36 -15.98 -13.11
C TYR A 384 -38.47 -16.37 -12.13
N GLY A 385 -38.29 -16.03 -10.84
CA GLY A 385 -39.26 -16.32 -9.78
C GLY A 385 -39.23 -17.74 -9.21
N SER A 386 -38.30 -18.60 -9.66
CA SER A 386 -38.09 -19.91 -9.05
C SER A 386 -37.63 -19.78 -7.57
N PRO A 387 -37.86 -20.79 -6.71
CA PRO A 387 -37.41 -20.72 -5.30
C PRO A 387 -35.90 -20.46 -5.17
N ILE A 388 -35.11 -21.09 -6.03
CA ILE A 388 -33.66 -20.96 -6.12
C ILE A 388 -33.22 -19.58 -6.64
N HIS A 389 -33.92 -19.01 -7.64
CA HIS A 389 -33.73 -17.62 -8.05
C HIS A 389 -33.90 -16.67 -6.86
N ASN A 390 -34.97 -16.82 -6.08
CA ASN A 390 -35.23 -15.93 -4.94
C ASN A 390 -34.17 -16.04 -3.83
N VAL A 391 -33.67 -17.25 -3.55
CA VAL A 391 -32.58 -17.47 -2.60
C VAL A 391 -31.29 -16.80 -3.08
N LEU A 392 -30.90 -17.05 -4.33
CA LEU A 392 -29.67 -16.49 -4.91
C LEU A 392 -29.75 -14.97 -5.09
N LYS A 393 -30.93 -14.42 -5.41
CA LYS A 393 -31.19 -12.99 -5.43
C LYS A 393 -30.89 -12.35 -4.08
N ILE A 394 -31.43 -12.90 -3.00
CA ILE A 394 -31.20 -12.39 -1.64
C ILE A 394 -29.71 -12.46 -1.30
N TYR A 395 -29.06 -13.55 -1.70
CA TYR A 395 -27.64 -13.75 -1.44
C TYR A 395 -26.77 -12.75 -2.20
N GLY A 396 -27.00 -12.57 -3.52
CA GLY A 396 -26.31 -11.56 -4.32
C GLY A 396 -26.62 -10.12 -3.90
N LYS A 397 -27.85 -9.83 -3.44
CA LYS A 397 -28.20 -8.52 -2.84
C LYS A 397 -27.34 -8.25 -1.62
N THR A 398 -27.22 -9.24 -0.72
CA THR A 398 -26.37 -9.14 0.48
C THR A 398 -24.90 -8.88 0.10
N ILE A 399 -24.38 -9.63 -0.87
CA ILE A 399 -23.01 -9.51 -1.36
C ILE A 399 -22.75 -8.11 -1.95
N LEU A 400 -23.60 -7.66 -2.86
CA LEU A 400 -23.45 -6.34 -3.48
C LEU A 400 -23.55 -5.22 -2.43
N ASN A 401 -24.46 -5.34 -1.46
CA ASN A 401 -24.60 -4.38 -0.36
C ASN A 401 -23.32 -4.27 0.47
N LEU A 402 -22.77 -5.43 0.89
CA LEU A 402 -21.52 -5.48 1.64
C LEU A 402 -20.38 -4.81 0.89
N PHE A 403 -20.33 -4.94 -0.44
CA PHE A 403 -19.30 -4.30 -1.25
C PHE A 403 -19.53 -2.82 -1.48
N ILE A 404 -20.77 -2.36 -1.63
CA ILE A 404 -21.10 -0.92 -1.65
C ILE A 404 -20.65 -0.29 -0.32
N VAL A 405 -20.99 -0.90 0.82
CA VAL A 405 -20.56 -0.46 2.16
C VAL A 405 -19.04 -0.40 2.28
N ASN A 406 -18.34 -1.48 1.88
CA ASN A 406 -16.88 -1.52 1.94
C ASN A 406 -16.24 -0.47 1.03
N TYR A 407 -16.83 -0.23 -0.14
CA TYR A 407 -16.41 0.79 -1.07
C TYR A 407 -16.56 2.19 -0.48
N CYS A 408 -17.74 2.50 0.09
CA CYS A 408 -18.02 3.74 0.79
C CYS A 408 -17.03 4.00 1.92
N MET A 409 -16.79 3.01 2.79
CA MET A 409 -15.83 3.12 3.90
C MET A 409 -14.38 3.38 3.43
N ARG A 410 -13.99 2.90 2.24
CA ARG A 410 -12.64 3.12 1.69
C ARG A 410 -12.44 4.51 1.14
N ASN A 411 -13.51 5.16 0.71
CA ASN A 411 -13.51 6.52 0.17
C ASN A 411 -13.89 7.55 1.24
N SER A 412 -13.46 7.31 2.49
CA SER A 412 -13.50 8.26 3.61
C SER A 412 -14.88 8.62 4.16
N LEU A 413 -15.90 7.78 3.95
CA LEU A 413 -17.19 7.96 4.61
C LEU A 413 -17.14 7.52 6.08
N GLU A 414 -17.63 8.36 6.98
CA GLU A 414 -17.79 8.00 8.38
C GLU A 414 -18.84 6.90 8.55
N LEU A 415 -18.70 6.04 9.56
CA LEU A 415 -19.58 4.89 9.81
C LEU A 415 -21.07 5.28 9.92
N LEU A 416 -21.36 6.48 10.42
CA LEU A 416 -22.71 7.05 10.49
C LEU A 416 -23.30 7.34 9.10
N GLN A 417 -22.49 7.91 8.20
CA GLN A 417 -22.89 8.16 6.81
C GLN A 417 -23.12 6.84 6.06
N VAL A 418 -22.31 5.82 6.36
CA VAL A 418 -22.48 4.48 5.80
C VAL A 418 -23.78 3.81 6.26
N ASN A 419 -24.20 3.98 7.51
CA ASN A 419 -25.48 3.48 7.99
C ASN A 419 -26.69 4.19 7.34
N GLU A 420 -26.59 5.49 7.05
CA GLU A 420 -27.62 6.21 6.29
C GLU A 420 -27.66 5.74 4.82
N ILE A 421 -26.50 5.52 4.22
CA ILE A 421 -26.31 4.94 2.88
C ILE A 421 -26.92 3.53 2.78
N ILE A 422 -26.81 2.71 3.84
CA ILE A 422 -27.45 1.39 3.91
C ILE A 422 -28.98 1.49 3.97
N GLN A 423 -29.54 2.58 4.52
CA GLN A 423 -31.00 2.81 4.53
C GLN A 423 -31.54 3.20 3.16
N TYR A 424 -30.71 3.75 2.28
CA TYR A 424 -31.03 3.95 0.88
C TYR A 424 -30.79 2.65 0.10
N ASP A 425 -31.74 2.23 -0.75
CA ASP A 425 -31.55 1.06 -1.61
C ASP A 425 -30.61 1.42 -2.78
N LEU A 426 -29.35 1.79 -2.47
CA LEU A 426 -28.32 2.17 -3.45
C LEU A 426 -28.03 1.06 -4.45
N ILE A 427 -28.41 -0.17 -4.11
CA ILE A 427 -28.38 -1.30 -5.02
C ILE A 427 -29.25 -1.00 -6.24
N GLU A 428 -30.43 -0.41 -6.08
CA GLU A 428 -31.29 -0.04 -7.21
C GLU A 428 -30.62 0.97 -8.14
N ASP A 429 -29.97 2.01 -7.60
CA ASP A 429 -29.27 3.00 -8.43
C ASP A 429 -28.07 2.41 -9.16
N VAL A 430 -27.28 1.62 -8.44
CA VAL A 430 -26.12 0.94 -8.99
C VAL A 430 -26.55 -0.02 -10.10
N LEU A 431 -27.63 -0.79 -9.88
CA LEU A 431 -28.16 -1.71 -10.88
C LEU A 431 -28.82 -0.97 -12.05
N ASN A 432 -29.52 0.14 -11.81
CA ASN A 432 -30.08 0.99 -12.85
C ASN A 432 -28.99 1.47 -13.81
N ASP A 433 -27.94 2.09 -13.29
CA ASP A 433 -26.84 2.57 -14.11
C ASP A 433 -26.15 1.41 -14.85
N PHE A 434 -25.98 0.28 -14.17
CA PHE A 434 -25.34 -0.90 -14.73
C PHE A 434 -26.14 -1.53 -15.89
N ILE A 435 -27.45 -1.68 -15.72
CA ILE A 435 -28.36 -2.26 -16.71
C ILE A 435 -28.54 -1.34 -17.91
N THR A 436 -28.67 -0.03 -17.67
CA THR A 436 -28.88 0.96 -18.74
C THR A 436 -27.68 1.05 -19.68
N GLN A 437 -26.48 0.71 -19.19
CA GLN A 437 -25.25 0.98 -19.93
C GLN A 437 -24.70 -0.21 -20.72
N LYS A 438 -24.73 -1.47 -20.23
CA LYS A 438 -23.76 -2.48 -20.77
C LYS A 438 -24.11 -3.98 -20.74
N LEU A 439 -25.33 -4.43 -20.45
CA LEU A 439 -25.63 -5.88 -20.50
C LEU A 439 -26.99 -6.22 -21.13
N ASP A 440 -26.98 -7.11 -22.12
CA ASP A 440 -28.18 -7.76 -22.67
C ASP A 440 -28.64 -8.91 -21.76
N ILE A 441 -28.97 -8.57 -20.51
CA ILE A 441 -29.50 -9.54 -19.53
C ILE A 441 -30.87 -10.06 -19.99
N ALA A 442 -31.61 -9.24 -20.74
CA ALA A 442 -32.90 -9.60 -21.30
C ALA A 442 -32.84 -10.88 -22.14
N SER A 443 -31.79 -11.03 -22.97
CA SER A 443 -31.59 -12.24 -23.77
C SER A 443 -31.32 -13.52 -22.97
N LEU A 444 -30.95 -13.41 -21.70
CA LEU A 444 -30.51 -14.53 -20.86
C LEU A 444 -31.61 -15.09 -19.96
N VAL A 445 -32.76 -14.42 -19.87
CA VAL A 445 -33.81 -14.73 -18.89
C VAL A 445 -35.09 -15.17 -19.61
N SER A 446 -35.65 -16.29 -19.16
CA SER A 446 -37.01 -16.68 -19.52
C SER A 446 -37.95 -16.15 -18.46
N PHE A 447 -38.85 -15.24 -18.83
CA PHE A 447 -39.88 -14.71 -17.94
C PHE A 447 -41.18 -14.45 -18.70
N ASP A 448 -42.26 -14.31 -17.94
CA ASP A 448 -43.58 -13.95 -18.45
C ASP A 448 -43.66 -12.42 -18.59
N GLU A 449 -43.56 -11.93 -19.82
CA GLU A 449 -43.58 -10.49 -20.14
C GLU A 449 -44.91 -9.81 -19.76
N GLU A 450 -46.02 -10.56 -19.71
CA GLU A 450 -47.33 -10.01 -19.30
C GLU A 450 -47.38 -9.76 -17.78
N LYS A 451 -46.54 -10.45 -17.02
CA LYS A 451 -46.57 -10.46 -15.56
C LYS A 451 -45.46 -9.63 -14.91
N TYR A 452 -44.34 -9.44 -15.59
CA TYR A 452 -43.14 -8.85 -14.98
C TYR A 452 -42.53 -7.73 -15.82
N ASN A 453 -42.07 -6.68 -15.14
CA ASN A 453 -41.34 -5.58 -15.76
C ASN A 453 -39.89 -6.03 -16.08
N MET A 454 -39.48 -5.86 -17.35
CA MET A 454 -38.15 -6.23 -17.86
C MET A 454 -36.99 -5.64 -17.03
N GLU A 455 -37.11 -4.38 -16.59
CA GLU A 455 -36.08 -3.71 -15.80
C GLU A 455 -35.92 -4.38 -14.43
N THR A 456 -37.05 -4.66 -13.75
CA THR A 456 -37.06 -5.41 -12.50
C THR A 456 -36.44 -6.80 -12.68
N VAL A 457 -36.82 -7.50 -13.75
CA VAL A 457 -36.27 -8.83 -14.06
C VAL A 457 -34.75 -8.78 -14.26
N CYS A 458 -34.24 -7.81 -15.00
CA CYS A 458 -32.79 -7.63 -15.20
C CYS A 458 -32.05 -7.38 -13.89
N LYS A 459 -32.57 -6.52 -13.00
CA LYS A 459 -31.97 -6.23 -11.68
C LYS A 459 -31.87 -7.46 -10.82
N GLU A 460 -33.00 -8.17 -10.68
CA GLU A 460 -33.08 -9.39 -9.90
C GLU A 460 -32.19 -10.49 -10.46
N MET A 461 -32.00 -10.53 -11.77
CA MET A 461 -31.09 -11.48 -12.43
C MET A 461 -29.62 -11.16 -12.16
N VAL A 462 -29.19 -9.89 -12.18
CA VAL A 462 -27.81 -9.52 -11.78
C VAL A 462 -27.51 -10.01 -10.37
N LEU A 463 -28.45 -9.79 -9.45
CA LEU A 463 -28.33 -10.23 -8.06
C LEU A 463 -28.29 -11.75 -7.97
N SER A 464 -29.18 -12.45 -8.67
CA SER A 464 -29.22 -13.92 -8.69
C SER A 464 -27.93 -14.52 -9.28
N LEU A 465 -27.35 -13.89 -10.30
CA LEU A 465 -26.07 -14.29 -10.89
C LEU A 465 -24.90 -14.07 -9.92
N LEU A 466 -24.87 -12.96 -9.18
CA LEU A 466 -23.87 -12.74 -8.13
C LEU A 466 -23.96 -13.80 -7.04
N GLY A 467 -25.17 -14.15 -6.60
CA GLY A 467 -25.38 -15.25 -5.64
C GLY A 467 -24.93 -16.59 -6.21
N CYS A 468 -25.28 -16.88 -7.46
CA CYS A 468 -24.91 -18.13 -8.15
C CYS A 468 -23.38 -18.27 -8.32
N ILE A 469 -22.71 -17.20 -8.73
CA ILE A 469 -21.24 -17.17 -8.87
C ILE A 469 -20.58 -17.40 -7.52
N HIS A 470 -21.09 -16.77 -6.45
CA HIS A 470 -20.56 -16.99 -5.12
C HIS A 470 -20.66 -18.47 -4.71
N GLU A 471 -21.86 -19.05 -4.83
CA GLU A 471 -22.17 -20.43 -4.45
C GLU A 471 -21.33 -21.45 -5.23
N ILE A 472 -21.22 -21.29 -6.55
CA ILE A 472 -20.43 -22.19 -7.41
C ILE A 472 -18.96 -22.15 -6.99
N TYR A 473 -18.39 -20.95 -6.80
CA TYR A 473 -16.97 -20.83 -6.51
C TYR A 473 -16.62 -21.27 -5.10
N ASP A 474 -17.48 -21.04 -4.10
CA ASP A 474 -17.25 -21.56 -2.76
C ASP A 474 -17.33 -23.10 -2.71
N ASN A 475 -18.29 -23.70 -3.42
CA ASN A 475 -18.44 -25.15 -3.44
C ASN A 475 -17.31 -25.87 -4.19
N GLU A 476 -16.79 -25.29 -5.27
CA GLU A 476 -15.74 -25.90 -6.10
C GLU A 476 -14.32 -25.64 -5.58
N TYR A 477 -14.09 -24.49 -4.94
CA TYR A 477 -12.74 -24.01 -4.61
C TYR A 477 -12.52 -23.67 -3.12
N GLY A 478 -13.55 -23.84 -2.29
CA GLY A 478 -13.48 -23.66 -0.84
C GLY A 478 -14.10 -22.35 -0.35
N GLU A 479 -14.42 -22.32 0.95
CA GLU A 479 -15.08 -21.20 1.62
C GLU A 479 -14.28 -19.89 1.46
N GLY A 480 -14.89 -18.89 0.84
CA GLY A 480 -14.32 -17.54 0.67
C GLY A 480 -13.92 -17.20 -0.77
N THR A 481 -13.79 -18.19 -1.66
CA THR A 481 -13.43 -17.95 -3.06
C THR A 481 -14.54 -17.22 -3.82
N GLY A 482 -15.80 -17.61 -3.61
CA GLY A 482 -16.97 -16.90 -4.12
C GLY A 482 -16.99 -15.43 -3.71
N HIS A 483 -16.62 -15.14 -2.46
CA HIS A 483 -16.56 -13.76 -1.95
C HIS A 483 -15.51 -12.92 -2.69
N ILE A 484 -14.36 -13.49 -3.03
CA ILE A 484 -13.28 -12.78 -3.74
C ILE A 484 -13.64 -12.51 -5.20
N ILE A 485 -14.31 -13.45 -5.87
CA ILE A 485 -14.79 -13.27 -7.24
C ILE A 485 -15.88 -12.20 -7.28
N CYS A 486 -16.88 -12.33 -6.40
CA CYS A 486 -17.96 -11.36 -6.29
C CYS A 486 -17.46 -9.98 -5.90
N LYS A 487 -16.40 -9.86 -5.09
CA LYS A 487 -15.76 -8.57 -4.81
C LYS A 487 -15.37 -7.82 -6.07
N ARG A 488 -14.77 -8.51 -7.04
CA ARG A 488 -14.31 -7.88 -8.28
C ARG A 488 -15.48 -7.51 -9.18
N LEU A 489 -16.47 -8.38 -9.28
CA LEU A 489 -17.70 -8.12 -10.03
C LEU A 489 -18.46 -6.94 -9.43
N CYS A 490 -18.64 -6.90 -8.11
CA CYS A 490 -19.25 -5.78 -7.42
C CYS A 490 -18.41 -4.50 -7.56
N THR A 491 -17.08 -4.57 -7.48
CA THR A 491 -16.22 -3.40 -7.74
C THR A 491 -16.43 -2.88 -9.15
N PHE A 492 -16.54 -3.77 -10.14
CA PHE A 492 -16.82 -3.40 -11.53
C PHE A 492 -18.19 -2.75 -11.69
N ILE A 493 -19.24 -3.38 -11.15
CA ILE A 493 -20.62 -2.88 -11.14
C ILE A 493 -20.67 -1.47 -10.51
N ILE A 494 -20.05 -1.30 -9.34
CA ILE A 494 -19.99 -0.02 -8.62
C ILE A 494 -19.16 1.01 -9.40
N SER A 495 -18.00 0.63 -9.96
CA SER A 495 -17.14 1.58 -10.68
C SER A 495 -17.74 2.13 -11.98
N ASN A 496 -18.74 1.44 -12.54
CA ASN A 496 -19.45 1.86 -13.75
C ASN A 496 -20.81 2.49 -13.46
N SER A 497 -21.23 2.60 -12.19
CA SER A 497 -22.43 3.35 -11.86
C SER A 497 -22.10 4.84 -11.73
N LYS A 498 -23.07 5.70 -12.04
CA LYS A 498 -22.95 7.17 -11.86
C LYS A 498 -22.82 7.56 -10.40
N LEU A 499 -23.05 6.60 -9.50
CA LEU A 499 -22.65 6.63 -8.10
C LEU A 499 -21.21 7.15 -7.91
N MET A 500 -20.32 6.94 -8.89
CA MET A 500 -18.92 7.35 -8.87
C MET A 500 -18.62 8.70 -9.54
N GLU A 501 -19.50 9.17 -10.43
CA GLU A 501 -19.30 10.45 -11.12
C GLU A 501 -19.67 11.64 -10.23
N ASN A 502 -20.44 11.39 -9.17
CA ASN A 502 -20.78 12.36 -8.14
C ASN A 502 -20.77 11.68 -6.77
N ASP A 503 -19.60 11.63 -6.10
CA ASP A 503 -19.50 11.27 -4.67
C ASP A 503 -20.52 12.06 -3.81
N GLU A 504 -20.90 13.24 -4.30
CA GLU A 504 -21.86 14.19 -3.78
C GLU A 504 -23.32 13.69 -3.75
N LEU A 505 -23.76 12.86 -4.72
CA LEU A 505 -25.16 12.43 -4.81
C LEU A 505 -25.50 11.26 -3.87
N VAL A 506 -24.48 10.50 -3.46
CA VAL A 506 -24.61 9.29 -2.63
C VAL A 506 -24.74 9.64 -1.16
N LEU A 507 -23.97 10.63 -0.72
CA LEU A 507 -23.92 11.11 0.66
C LEU A 507 -25.21 11.80 1.11
N TYR A 508 -25.94 12.40 0.18
CA TYR A 508 -27.02 13.33 0.49
C TYR A 508 -28.34 12.97 -0.21
N LYS A 509 -28.62 11.69 -0.43
CA LYS A 509 -30.01 11.28 -0.68
C LYS A 509 -30.87 11.66 0.54
N GLY A 510 -32.04 12.26 0.28
CA GLY A 510 -32.83 13.05 1.24
C GLY A 510 -32.70 14.55 0.96
N THR A 511 -33.61 15.41 1.43
CA THR A 511 -33.42 16.86 1.20
C THR A 511 -32.18 17.31 1.98
N SER A 512 -31.13 17.77 1.31
CA SER A 512 -29.89 18.22 1.96
C SER A 512 -30.14 19.26 3.06
N LYS A 513 -31.25 20.03 2.94
CA LYS A 513 -31.80 20.90 3.96
C LYS A 513 -32.08 20.22 5.31
N ASN A 514 -32.69 19.03 5.31
CA ASN A 514 -33.01 18.30 6.53
C ASN A 514 -31.75 17.79 7.23
N LYS A 515 -30.75 17.34 6.47
CA LYS A 515 -29.46 16.93 7.05
C LYS A 515 -28.74 18.10 7.72
N ILE A 516 -28.72 19.28 7.10
CA ILE A 516 -28.18 20.49 7.73
C ILE A 516 -28.97 20.83 8.98
N ARG A 517 -30.30 20.76 8.93
CA ARG A 517 -31.16 20.98 10.09
C ARG A 517 -30.84 20.03 11.24
N ASP A 518 -30.63 18.76 10.96
CA ASP A 518 -30.30 17.75 11.97
C ASP A 518 -28.91 17.98 12.57
N ILE A 519 -27.93 18.40 11.76
CA ILE A 519 -26.61 18.81 12.24
C ILE A 519 -26.75 20.01 13.19
N TYR A 520 -27.54 21.01 12.82
CA TYR A 520 -27.79 22.18 13.66
C TYR A 520 -28.46 21.81 14.98
N ILE A 521 -29.50 20.97 14.94
CA ILE A 521 -30.18 20.49 16.14
C ILE A 521 -29.20 19.75 17.06
N LYS A 522 -28.35 18.88 16.50
CA LYS A 522 -27.31 18.17 17.26
C LYS A 522 -26.26 19.10 17.87
N MET A 523 -25.98 20.23 17.24
CA MET A 523 -25.06 21.27 17.74
C MET A 523 -25.74 22.24 18.72
N GLY A 524 -27.04 22.08 18.99
CA GLY A 524 -27.81 23.00 19.85
C GLY A 524 -28.13 24.34 19.16
N TRP A 525 -28.10 24.39 17.83
CA TRP A 525 -28.32 25.57 17.02
C TRP A 525 -29.72 25.60 16.42
N ASN A 526 -30.28 26.81 16.28
CA ASN A 526 -31.53 27.01 15.55
C ASN A 526 -31.24 27.05 14.05
N PHE A 527 -31.87 26.14 13.30
CA PHE A 527 -31.80 26.11 11.84
C PHE A 527 -32.81 27.09 11.25
N GLU A 528 -32.31 28.15 10.62
CA GLU A 528 -33.12 29.11 9.86
C GLU A 528 -32.61 29.21 8.41
N SER A 529 -33.51 28.99 7.46
CA SER A 529 -33.25 29.19 6.03
C SER A 529 -34.20 30.25 5.49
N SER A 530 -33.70 31.19 4.69
CA SER A 530 -34.53 32.19 4.01
C SER A 530 -34.22 32.24 2.52
N TYR A 531 -35.22 32.68 1.75
CA TYR A 531 -35.11 32.85 0.31
C TYR A 531 -35.33 34.31 -0.04
N LYS A 532 -34.48 34.87 -0.89
CA LYS A 532 -34.68 36.18 -1.46
C LYS A 532 -34.77 36.08 -2.97
N TYR A 533 -35.90 36.51 -3.50
CA TYR A 533 -36.15 36.61 -4.93
C TYR A 533 -35.75 37.99 -5.42
N ILE A 534 -34.85 38.08 -6.40
CA ILE A 534 -34.45 39.36 -6.99
C ILE A 534 -34.77 39.32 -8.48
N ILE A 535 -35.79 40.09 -8.88
CA ILE A 535 -36.08 40.35 -10.29
C ILE A 535 -35.16 41.49 -10.73
N LYS A 536 -34.29 41.22 -11.71
CA LYS A 536 -33.47 42.24 -12.36
C LYS A 536 -34.05 42.57 -13.73
N ASP A 537 -34.80 43.67 -13.77
CA ASP A 537 -35.24 44.46 -14.94
C ASP A 537 -35.91 43.74 -16.14
N ASP A 538 -37.03 44.31 -16.60
CA ASP A 538 -38.05 43.67 -17.44
C ASP A 538 -37.64 43.30 -18.89
N SER A 539 -36.39 43.53 -19.30
CA SER A 539 -36.00 43.42 -20.71
C SER A 539 -35.24 42.15 -21.09
N ASN A 540 -34.72 41.38 -20.12
CA ASN A 540 -34.16 40.04 -20.36
C ASN A 540 -34.41 39.17 -19.13
N CYS A 541 -35.33 38.21 -19.23
CA CYS A 541 -35.78 37.30 -18.17
C CYS A 541 -34.66 36.43 -17.54
N GLU A 542 -33.70 37.03 -16.83
CA GLU A 542 -32.79 36.33 -15.93
C GLU A 542 -33.26 36.54 -14.50
N GLN A 543 -33.87 35.50 -13.92
CA GLN A 543 -34.29 35.48 -12.53
C GLN A 543 -33.08 35.12 -11.66
N GLU A 544 -32.70 35.98 -10.70
CA GLU A 544 -31.63 35.68 -9.74
C GLU A 544 -32.27 35.21 -8.43
N PHE A 545 -32.02 33.94 -8.08
CA PHE A 545 -32.43 33.36 -6.80
C PHE A 545 -31.28 33.40 -5.82
N ILE A 546 -31.51 33.96 -4.64
CA ILE A 546 -30.55 33.90 -3.53
C ILE A 546 -31.14 33.02 -2.43
N PHE A 547 -30.51 31.86 -2.21
CA PHE A 547 -30.75 31.05 -1.02
C PHE A 547 -29.74 31.46 0.05
N THR A 548 -30.24 31.77 1.25
CA THR A 548 -29.41 32.14 2.39
C THR A 548 -29.66 31.19 3.54
N LEU A 549 -28.61 30.47 3.92
CA LEU A 549 -28.59 29.68 5.14
C LEU A 549 -27.93 30.50 6.26
N ASN A 550 -28.66 30.75 7.33
CA ASN A 550 -28.13 31.45 8.50
C ASN A 550 -27.51 30.43 9.46
N VAL A 551 -26.22 30.59 9.78
CA VAL A 551 -25.54 29.79 10.81
C VAL A 551 -25.34 30.66 12.05
N PRO A 552 -25.92 30.33 13.22
CA PRO A 552 -25.71 31.07 14.46
C PRO A 552 -24.40 30.61 15.10
N ILE A 553 -23.28 30.89 14.43
CA ILE A 553 -21.96 30.89 15.08
C ILE A 553 -21.79 32.31 15.63
N GLU A 554 -20.99 32.54 16.69
CA GLU A 554 -20.68 33.87 17.24
C GLU A 554 -20.16 34.89 16.19
N LYS A 555 -19.94 34.45 14.94
CA LYS A 555 -19.84 35.29 13.75
C LYS A 555 -20.72 34.70 12.64
N ASN A 556 -21.66 35.50 12.12
CA ASN A 556 -22.60 35.10 11.06
C ASN A 556 -21.85 34.65 9.78
N LEU A 557 -21.81 33.35 9.52
CA LEU A 557 -21.39 32.81 8.22
C LEU A 557 -22.57 32.94 7.25
N LEU A 558 -22.40 33.73 6.18
CA LEU A 558 -23.39 33.89 5.12
C LEU A 558 -22.87 33.17 3.87
N LEU A 559 -23.54 32.08 3.49
CA LEU A 559 -23.23 31.37 2.25
C LEU A 559 -24.28 31.74 1.19
N GLU A 560 -23.86 32.49 0.18
CA GLU A 560 -24.67 32.89 -0.97
C GLU A 560 -24.22 32.08 -2.21
N SER A 561 -25.14 31.36 -2.84
CA SER A 561 -24.90 30.78 -4.18
C SER A 561 -25.68 31.57 -5.21
N LYS A 562 -25.00 32.00 -6.28
CA LYS A 562 -25.65 32.60 -7.44
C LYS A 562 -25.84 31.51 -8.49
N PRO A 563 -27.06 31.26 -8.99
CA PRO A 563 -27.23 30.34 -10.11
C PRO A 563 -26.61 30.97 -11.36
N VAL A 564 -25.73 30.23 -12.05
CA VAL A 564 -25.29 30.56 -13.40
C VAL A 564 -25.84 29.47 -14.33
N GLY A 565 -26.85 29.81 -15.14
CA GLY A 565 -27.41 28.90 -16.16
C GLY A 565 -28.93 28.96 -16.36
N LYS A 566 -29.39 28.50 -17.53
CA LYS A 566 -30.81 28.50 -17.94
C LYS A 566 -31.68 27.56 -17.08
N LYS A 567 -32.84 28.06 -16.62
CA LYS A 567 -34.00 27.38 -16.02
C LYS A 567 -33.69 26.09 -15.20
N LYS A 568 -33.02 26.22 -14.05
CA LYS A 568 -33.10 25.21 -12.99
C LYS A 568 -34.34 25.46 -12.11
N ASP A 569 -35.01 24.41 -11.66
CA ASP A 569 -36.10 24.51 -10.66
C ASP A 569 -35.54 24.93 -9.29
N PHE A 570 -36.32 25.68 -8.52
CA PHE A 570 -36.00 26.22 -7.20
C PHE A 570 -35.46 25.16 -6.24
N LYS A 571 -36.07 23.97 -6.27
CA LYS A 571 -35.68 22.82 -5.44
C LYS A 571 -34.26 22.35 -5.75
N GLN A 572 -33.84 22.44 -7.02
CA GLN A 572 -32.49 22.08 -7.45
C GLN A 572 -31.47 23.09 -6.91
N ILE A 573 -31.80 24.38 -6.95
CA ILE A 573 -30.92 25.44 -6.44
C ILE A 573 -30.73 25.29 -4.93
N GLU A 574 -31.82 25.09 -4.18
CA GLU A 574 -31.75 24.85 -2.73
C GLU A 574 -30.86 23.64 -2.40
N GLU A 575 -31.04 22.54 -3.13
CA GLU A 575 -30.25 21.32 -2.94
C GLU A 575 -28.76 21.58 -3.22
N ASP A 576 -28.44 22.23 -4.35
CA ASP A 576 -27.07 22.59 -4.72
C ASP A 576 -26.38 23.46 -3.64
N VAL A 577 -27.09 24.40 -3.00
CA VAL A 577 -26.51 25.22 -1.91
C VAL A 577 -26.32 24.41 -0.64
N CYS A 578 -27.29 23.58 -0.27
CA CYS A 578 -27.20 22.76 0.92
C CYS A 578 -26.04 21.75 0.81
N LEU A 579 -25.85 21.12 -0.35
CA LEU A 579 -24.71 20.24 -0.64
C LEU A 579 -23.37 20.95 -0.49
N LYS A 580 -23.25 22.18 -1.01
CA LYS A 580 -22.04 22.99 -0.84
C LYS A 580 -21.76 23.32 0.62
N PHE A 581 -22.80 23.63 1.40
CA PHE A 581 -22.66 23.93 2.82
C PHE A 581 -22.13 22.73 3.61
N LEU A 582 -22.65 21.54 3.34
CA LEU A 582 -22.22 20.31 4.01
C LEU A 582 -20.74 20.00 3.75
N ARG A 583 -20.22 20.28 2.53
CA ARG A 583 -18.77 20.16 2.25
C ARG A 583 -17.91 21.07 3.10
N VAL A 584 -18.33 22.32 3.27
CA VAL A 584 -17.59 23.29 4.10
C VAL A 584 -17.49 22.82 5.54
N LEU A 585 -18.51 22.12 6.05
CA LEU A 585 -18.48 21.54 7.39
C LEU A 585 -17.58 20.31 7.48
N GLU A 586 -17.51 19.48 6.44
CA GLU A 586 -16.74 18.22 6.42
C GLU A 586 -15.23 18.42 6.19
N GLU A 587 -14.82 19.36 5.31
CA GLU A 587 -13.43 19.45 4.83
C GLU A 587 -12.42 20.06 5.81
N LYS A 588 -12.83 20.70 6.92
CA LYS A 588 -11.95 21.32 7.95
C LYS A 588 -10.80 22.22 7.42
N GLU A 589 -10.80 22.63 6.16
CA GLU A 589 -9.79 23.52 5.56
C GLU A 589 -10.38 24.84 5.02
N VAL A 590 -9.52 25.86 4.91
CA VAL A 590 -9.86 27.22 4.47
C VAL A 590 -10.16 27.23 2.97
N ILE A 591 -11.39 27.62 2.62
CA ILE A 591 -11.92 27.68 1.24
C ILE A 591 -11.09 28.64 0.37
N LYS A 592 -10.63 28.17 -0.82
CA LYS A 592 -10.34 29.06 -1.96
C LYS A 592 -11.65 29.32 -2.73
N PRO A 593 -11.96 30.57 -3.13
CA PRO A 593 -13.19 30.88 -3.84
C PRO A 593 -13.24 30.20 -5.22
N PHE A 594 -14.36 29.54 -5.52
CA PHE A 594 -14.68 29.00 -6.85
C PHE A 594 -15.24 30.10 -7.77
N PRO A 595 -15.18 29.94 -9.12
CA PRO A 595 -15.51 31.02 -10.06
C PRO A 595 -16.95 31.56 -9.98
N ASP A 596 -17.92 30.74 -9.54
CA ASP A 596 -19.35 31.04 -9.66
C ASP A 596 -20.10 31.12 -8.32
N THR A 597 -19.39 31.27 -7.19
CA THR A 597 -20.01 31.32 -5.85
C THR A 597 -19.27 32.34 -4.97
N VAL A 598 -19.99 33.32 -4.44
CA VAL A 598 -19.39 34.36 -3.58
C VAL A 598 -19.64 34.01 -2.12
N VAL A 599 -18.62 33.52 -1.42
CA VAL A 599 -18.65 33.41 0.04
C VAL A 599 -18.30 34.77 0.62
N ARG A 600 -19.23 35.43 1.34
CA ARG A 600 -18.97 36.72 1.99
C ARG A 600 -18.94 36.55 3.51
N PHE A 601 -17.79 36.82 4.11
CA PHE A 601 -17.71 37.09 5.54
C PHE A 601 -18.12 38.55 5.78
N LYS A 602 -19.06 38.81 6.69
CA LYS A 602 -19.31 40.20 7.12
C LYS A 602 -18.05 40.75 7.79
N PRO A 603 -17.45 41.84 7.29
CA PRO A 603 -16.30 42.43 7.93
C PRO A 603 -16.80 43.34 9.04
N GLU A 604 -16.48 43.01 10.29
CA GLU A 604 -16.12 44.02 11.31
C GLU A 604 -15.60 43.34 12.59
N VAL A 605 -14.55 43.96 13.13
CA VAL A 605 -13.85 43.71 14.41
C VAL A 605 -12.69 42.70 14.40
N TYR A 606 -11.47 43.28 14.41
CA TYR A 606 -10.22 42.69 14.86
C TYR A 606 -10.38 42.13 16.29
N LEU A 607 -9.79 40.97 16.59
CA LEU A 607 -9.59 40.51 17.96
C LEU A 607 -8.07 40.36 18.24
N PRO A 608 -7.64 40.57 19.50
CA PRO A 608 -6.32 40.19 19.98
C PRO A 608 -6.07 38.67 19.91
#